data_AF-A0A848WR16-F1
#
_entry.id   AF-A0A848WR16-F1
#
_cell.length_a   1.000
_cell.length_b   1.000
_cell.length_c   1.000
_cell.angle_alpha   90.00
_cell.angle_beta   90.00
_cell.angle_gamma   90.00
#
_symmetry.space_group_name_H-M   'P 1'
#
loop_
_entity.id
_entity.type
_entity.pdbx_description
1 polymer ?
#
loop_
_entity_poly.entity_id
_entity_poly.type
_entity_poly.pdbx_seq_one_letter_code
_entity_poly.pdbx_strand_id
1 'polypeptide(L)'
;MFEFFTRKRLKRRGLSSGKRRRKTNDSQFREWLRNGKLVCGLLFLFFAVGISTWIILSSGGMEIFSGKPLQTFVVVSVITATFMIHWHVSLPDTFRKNSRVLLMLLVIAGQLALVKLGGFLNETISQEAATDYKFLVAPYAFAAMMISLLVGRRHATFAVVYSSLIGGLMVEQFWAFRFLVYSLICGFAAIYLANAVRKRSRLVMAGVYVGLVCTVLAVTLGEITIPIGFAEFAEQWELVGKQALSAVMVSILTAVLVGGILPMVEVMFRITTDMSWMELSDLNHPLLKQMTIEAPGT
;
A
#
# COMPACT_ATOMS: atom_id res chain seq x y z
N MET A 1 10.48 -44.10 24.07
CA MET A 1 11.70 -44.93 24.07
C MET A 1 12.33 -45.08 22.67
N PHE A 2 11.53 -45.24 21.59
CA PHE A 2 12.02 -45.38 20.21
C PHE A 2 12.81 -44.19 19.64
N GLU A 3 12.42 -42.93 19.91
CA GLU A 3 13.15 -41.76 19.37
C GLU A 3 14.61 -41.67 19.82
N PHE A 4 14.94 -42.21 21.00
CA PHE A 4 16.29 -42.15 21.56
C PHE A 4 17.27 -43.03 20.77
N PHE A 5 16.87 -44.26 20.43
CA PHE A 5 17.68 -45.18 19.64
C PHE A 5 17.86 -44.68 18.20
N THR A 6 16.79 -44.14 17.59
CA THR A 6 16.86 -43.56 16.24
C THR A 6 17.80 -42.35 16.19
N ARG A 7 17.75 -41.46 17.20
CA ARG A 7 18.70 -40.34 17.33
C ARG A 7 20.15 -40.81 17.48
N LYS A 8 20.39 -41.84 18.30
CA LYS A 8 21.75 -42.38 18.52
C LYS A 8 22.30 -42.98 17.23
N ARG A 9 21.46 -43.67 16.44
CA ARG A 9 21.81 -44.21 15.11
C ARG A 9 22.10 -43.09 14.10
N LEU A 10 21.29 -42.03 14.07
CA LEU A 10 21.50 -40.87 13.18
C LEU A 10 22.76 -40.07 13.55
N LYS A 11 23.05 -39.91 14.84
CA LYS A 11 24.26 -39.25 15.32
C LYS A 11 25.53 -40.04 14.96
N ARG A 12 25.50 -41.38 15.07
CA ARG A 12 26.60 -42.26 14.64
C ARG A 12 26.86 -42.22 13.13
N ARG A 13 25.85 -41.91 12.31
CA ARG A 13 25.98 -41.74 10.86
C ARG A 13 26.41 -40.33 10.43
N GLY A 14 26.68 -39.42 11.37
CA GLY A 14 26.98 -38.01 11.05
C GLY A 14 25.79 -37.18 10.55
N LEU A 15 24.59 -37.78 10.47
CA LEU A 15 23.38 -37.17 9.91
C LEU A 15 22.60 -36.30 10.91
N SER A 16 23.10 -36.17 12.15
CA SER A 16 22.44 -35.36 13.18
C SER A 16 23.47 -34.72 14.11
N SER A 17 23.42 -33.39 14.27
CA SER A 17 24.34 -32.65 15.15
C SER A 17 24.11 -32.91 16.65
N GLY A 18 23.09 -33.70 17.02
CA GLY A 18 22.74 -33.97 18.42
C GLY A 18 22.17 -32.77 19.17
N LYS A 19 22.19 -31.55 18.58
CA LYS A 19 21.57 -30.37 19.16
C LYS A 19 20.06 -30.45 18.97
N ARG A 20 19.30 -30.32 20.07
CA ARG A 20 17.83 -30.24 20.02
C ARG A 20 17.50 -28.92 19.33
N ARG A 21 16.97 -28.98 18.10
CA ARG A 21 16.49 -27.78 17.37
C ARG A 21 15.57 -27.02 18.33
N ARG A 22 15.87 -25.76 18.63
CA ARG A 22 14.96 -24.88 19.37
C ARG A 22 13.66 -24.84 18.56
N LYS A 23 12.66 -25.61 18.97
CA LYS A 23 11.28 -25.33 18.56
C LYS A 23 10.95 -24.04 19.28
N THR A 24 10.68 -22.97 18.52
CA THR A 24 10.07 -21.77 19.08
C THR A 24 8.85 -22.24 19.87
N ASN A 25 8.85 -21.99 21.18
CA ASN A 25 7.71 -22.30 22.04
C ASN A 25 6.62 -21.26 21.71
N ASP A 26 6.06 -21.32 20.50
CA ASP A 26 4.89 -20.55 20.14
C ASP A 26 3.76 -21.11 21.02
N SER A 27 3.32 -20.32 21.99
CA SER A 27 2.15 -20.66 22.79
C SER A 27 0.97 -20.92 21.85
N GLN A 28 0.12 -21.90 22.18
CA GLN A 28 -1.09 -22.20 21.39
C GLN A 28 -1.92 -20.93 21.10
N PHE A 29 -1.90 -19.98 22.04
CA PHE A 29 -2.49 -18.65 21.88
C PHE A 29 -1.91 -17.83 20.72
N ARG A 30 -0.58 -17.82 20.52
CA ARG A 30 0.06 -17.14 19.39
C ARG A 30 -0.26 -17.80 18.06
N GLU A 31 -0.37 -19.12 18.06
CA GLU A 31 -0.76 -19.86 16.85
C GLU A 31 -2.22 -19.60 16.48
N TRP A 32 -3.11 -19.52 17.48
CA TRP A 32 -4.49 -19.09 17.31
C TRP A 32 -4.59 -17.65 16.81
N LEU A 33 -3.81 -16.70 17.35
CA LEU A 33 -3.71 -15.33 16.84
C LEU A 33 -3.21 -15.26 15.40
N ARG A 34 -2.31 -16.16 15.00
CA ARG A 34 -1.69 -16.15 13.66
C ARG A 34 -2.58 -16.74 12.57
N ASN A 35 -3.33 -17.80 12.89
CA ASN A 35 -4.05 -18.62 11.90
C ASN A 35 -5.56 -18.71 12.15
N GLY A 36 -6.07 -18.16 13.26
CA GLY A 36 -7.48 -18.27 13.64
C GLY A 36 -8.38 -17.50 12.69
N LYS A 37 -9.37 -18.19 12.11
CA LYS A 37 -10.40 -17.57 11.24
C LYS A 37 -11.24 -16.51 11.98
N LEU A 38 -11.48 -16.72 13.27
CA LEU A 38 -12.19 -15.76 14.12
C LEU A 38 -11.43 -14.44 14.23
N VAL A 39 -10.11 -14.50 14.42
CA VAL A 39 -9.25 -13.31 14.49
C VAL A 39 -9.27 -12.56 13.17
N CYS A 40 -9.24 -13.27 12.04
CA CYS A 40 -9.40 -12.66 10.72
C CYS A 40 -10.73 -11.90 10.58
N GLY A 41 -11.86 -12.52 10.96
CA GLY A 41 -13.17 -11.86 10.94
C GLY A 41 -13.23 -10.63 11.85
N LEU A 42 -12.64 -10.72 13.05
CA LEU A 42 -12.55 -9.58 13.97
C LEU A 42 -11.73 -8.42 13.37
N LEU A 43 -10.61 -8.71 12.68
CA LEU A 43 -9.82 -7.67 12.01
C LEU A 43 -10.64 -6.89 10.96
N PHE A 44 -11.42 -7.59 10.14
CA PHE A 44 -12.31 -6.94 9.17
C PHE A 44 -13.44 -6.14 9.84
N LEU A 45 -14.01 -6.66 10.94
CA LEU A 45 -15.02 -5.95 11.71
C LEU A 45 -14.45 -4.66 12.32
N PHE A 46 -13.29 -4.73 12.97
CA PHE A 46 -12.62 -3.55 13.53
C PHE A 46 -12.28 -2.52 12.45
N PHE A 47 -11.83 -2.97 11.28
CA PHE A 47 -11.55 -2.11 10.15
C PHE A 47 -12.82 -1.43 9.61
N ALA A 48 -13.91 -2.17 9.41
CA ALA A 48 -15.17 -1.63 8.94
C ALA A 48 -15.73 -0.59 9.93
N VAL A 49 -15.74 -0.89 11.23
CA VAL A 49 -16.20 0.04 12.27
C VAL A 49 -15.30 1.26 12.36
N GLY A 50 -13.99 1.08 12.32
CA GLY A 50 -13.01 2.17 12.40
C GLY A 50 -13.13 3.14 11.23
N ILE A 51 -13.16 2.62 10.00
CA ILE A 51 -13.32 3.45 8.81
C ILE A 51 -14.69 4.13 8.77
N SER A 52 -15.77 3.40 9.08
CA SER A 52 -17.11 3.99 9.08
C SER A 52 -17.20 5.16 10.06
N THR A 53 -16.72 4.95 11.29
CA THR A 53 -16.69 5.99 12.32
C THR A 53 -15.84 7.18 11.87
N TRP A 54 -14.70 6.93 11.23
CA TRP A 54 -13.84 7.99 10.73
C TRP A 54 -14.47 8.80 9.60
N ILE A 55 -15.12 8.14 8.63
CA ILE A 55 -15.85 8.83 7.55
C ILE A 55 -16.95 9.70 8.16
N ILE A 56 -17.74 9.14 9.09
CA ILE A 56 -18.86 9.87 9.73
C ILE A 56 -18.36 11.09 10.52
N LEU A 57 -17.25 10.96 11.24
CA LEU A 57 -16.71 12.07 12.03
C LEU A 57 -16.03 13.14 11.17
N SER A 58 -15.45 12.73 10.03
CA SER A 58 -14.73 13.60 9.11
C SER A 58 -15.60 14.15 7.97
N SER A 59 -16.87 13.77 7.89
CA SER A 59 -17.69 14.07 6.71
C SER A 59 -18.01 15.55 6.60
N GLY A 60 -17.61 16.17 5.50
CA GLY A 60 -18.05 17.51 5.12
C GLY A 60 -19.50 17.55 4.61
N GLY A 61 -20.05 18.76 4.43
CA GLY A 61 -21.43 18.96 3.94
C GLY A 61 -21.70 18.47 2.51
N MET A 62 -20.65 18.23 1.72
CA MET A 62 -20.73 17.94 0.28
C MET A 62 -20.35 16.50 -0.11
N GLU A 63 -20.13 15.63 0.87
CA GLU A 63 -19.83 14.20 0.63
C GLU A 63 -21.11 13.39 0.33
N ILE A 64 -20.96 12.25 -0.37
CA ILE A 64 -22.09 11.41 -0.87
C ILE A 64 -23.11 11.07 0.24
N PHE A 65 -22.63 10.77 1.44
CA PHE A 65 -23.46 10.33 2.57
C PHE A 65 -23.52 11.34 3.71
N SER A 66 -23.29 12.63 3.42
CA SER A 66 -23.38 13.69 4.44
C SER A 66 -24.73 13.66 5.15
N GLY A 67 -24.70 13.63 6.49
CA GLY A 67 -25.90 13.57 7.34
C GLY A 67 -26.63 12.21 7.41
N LYS A 68 -26.09 11.14 6.80
CA LYS A 68 -26.72 9.80 6.80
C LYS A 68 -25.79 8.71 7.35
N PRO A 69 -25.46 8.72 8.66
CA PRO A 69 -24.43 7.87 9.25
C PRO A 69 -24.70 6.36 9.11
N LEU A 70 -25.97 5.96 9.19
CA LEU A 70 -26.36 4.55 9.05
C LEU A 70 -26.08 4.03 7.63
N GLN A 71 -26.30 4.85 6.60
CA GLN A 71 -26.02 4.46 5.22
C GLN A 71 -24.51 4.30 4.99
N THR A 72 -23.69 5.23 5.49
CA THR A 72 -22.23 5.13 5.43
C THR A 72 -21.73 3.84 6.06
N PHE A 73 -22.21 3.51 7.26
CA PHE A 73 -21.81 2.28 7.97
C PHE A 73 -22.17 1.02 7.18
N VAL A 74 -23.39 0.96 6.64
CA VAL A 74 -23.84 -0.17 5.82
C VAL A 74 -23.00 -0.29 4.54
N VAL A 75 -22.73 0.80 3.83
CA VAL A 75 -21.96 0.75 2.58
C VAL A 75 -20.51 0.32 2.85
N VAL A 76 -19.85 0.89 3.85
CA VAL A 76 -18.46 0.53 4.21
C VAL A 76 -18.36 -0.92 4.67
N SER A 77 -19.31 -1.40 5.47
CA SER A 77 -19.34 -2.80 5.90
C SER A 77 -19.57 -3.77 4.74
N VAL A 78 -20.46 -3.42 3.78
CA VAL A 78 -20.67 -4.22 2.56
C VAL A 78 -19.43 -4.26 1.68
N ILE A 79 -18.76 -3.12 1.46
CA ILE A 79 -17.50 -3.07 0.69
C ILE A 79 -16.42 -3.91 1.38
N THR A 80 -16.30 -3.80 2.70
CA THR A 80 -15.32 -4.56 3.50
C THR A 80 -15.63 -6.07 3.51
N ALA A 81 -16.90 -6.46 3.59
CA ALA A 81 -17.32 -7.86 3.49
C ALA A 81 -17.04 -8.42 2.09
N THR A 82 -17.31 -7.64 1.04
CA THR A 82 -16.99 -8.01 -0.33
C THR A 82 -15.49 -8.19 -0.52
N PHE A 83 -14.69 -7.30 0.09
CA PHE A 83 -13.23 -7.44 0.11
C PHE A 83 -12.78 -8.73 0.77
N MET A 84 -13.31 -9.04 1.96
CA MET A 84 -13.01 -10.26 2.68
C MET A 84 -13.32 -11.51 1.84
N ILE A 85 -14.51 -11.56 1.24
CA ILE A 85 -14.96 -12.70 0.41
C ILE A 85 -14.10 -12.83 -0.85
N HIS A 86 -13.93 -11.73 -1.60
CA HIS A 86 -13.19 -11.74 -2.85
C HIS A 86 -11.73 -12.15 -2.64
N TRP A 87 -11.08 -11.67 -1.57
CA TRP A 87 -9.73 -12.09 -1.25
C TRP A 87 -9.67 -13.55 -0.80
N HIS A 88 -10.61 -14.01 0.02
CA HIS A 88 -10.65 -15.40 0.47
C HIS A 88 -10.76 -16.39 -0.69
N VAL A 89 -11.60 -16.09 -1.68
CA VAL A 89 -11.81 -16.92 -2.88
C VAL A 89 -10.58 -16.91 -3.79
N SER A 90 -10.00 -15.73 -4.03
CA SER A 90 -8.94 -15.58 -5.02
C SER A 90 -7.56 -16.03 -4.52
N LEU A 91 -7.24 -15.85 -3.23
CA LEU A 91 -5.88 -16.10 -2.68
C LEU A 91 -5.93 -16.74 -1.26
N PRO A 92 -6.45 -17.97 -1.14
CA PRO A 92 -6.71 -18.62 0.16
C PRO A 92 -5.43 -18.84 0.99
N ASP A 93 -4.30 -19.13 0.36
CA ASP A 93 -3.04 -19.41 1.07
C ASP A 93 -2.46 -18.20 1.80
N THR A 94 -2.69 -17.00 1.26
CA THR A 94 -2.23 -15.76 1.89
C THR A 94 -3.19 -15.32 2.97
N PHE A 95 -4.49 -15.50 2.74
CA PHE A 95 -5.55 -15.15 3.68
C PHE A 95 -5.47 -15.93 5.01
N ARG A 96 -4.79 -17.09 5.03
CA ARG A 96 -4.56 -17.88 6.25
C ARG A 96 -3.68 -17.19 7.30
N LYS A 97 -2.83 -16.23 6.90
CA LYS A 97 -1.92 -15.54 7.84
C LYS A 97 -2.52 -14.19 8.24
N ASN A 98 -2.97 -14.08 9.48
CA ASN A 98 -3.60 -12.87 10.01
C ASN A 98 -2.67 -11.64 9.96
N SER A 99 -1.35 -11.83 10.00
CA SER A 99 -0.38 -10.74 9.85
C SER A 99 -0.45 -10.07 8.47
N ARG A 100 -0.71 -10.83 7.40
CA ARG A 100 -0.83 -10.28 6.03
C ARG A 100 -2.16 -9.57 5.82
N VAL A 101 -3.23 -10.09 6.43
CA VAL A 101 -4.54 -9.41 6.45
C VAL A 101 -4.42 -8.08 7.17
N LEU A 102 -3.85 -8.08 8.38
CA LEU A 102 -3.62 -6.85 9.15
C LEU A 102 -2.77 -5.83 8.38
N LEU A 103 -1.67 -6.27 7.74
CA LEU A 103 -0.83 -5.41 6.91
C LEU A 103 -1.65 -4.73 5.81
N MET A 104 -2.46 -5.49 5.09
CA MET A 104 -3.23 -4.95 3.98
C MET A 104 -4.31 -3.96 4.44
N LEU A 105 -5.00 -4.26 5.54
CA LEU A 105 -5.97 -3.34 6.14
C LEU A 105 -5.29 -2.04 6.60
N LEU A 106 -4.13 -2.13 7.26
CA LEU A 106 -3.38 -0.95 7.71
C LEU A 106 -2.85 -0.12 6.54
N VAL A 107 -2.40 -0.75 5.45
CA VAL A 107 -1.95 -0.02 4.26
C VAL A 107 -3.12 0.68 3.56
N ILE A 108 -4.29 0.03 3.45
CA ILE A 108 -5.49 0.68 2.91
C ILE A 108 -5.92 1.84 3.82
N ALA A 109 -5.94 1.66 5.15
CA ALA A 109 -6.23 2.75 6.08
C ALA A 109 -5.22 3.91 5.95
N GLY A 110 -3.93 3.61 5.77
CA GLY A 110 -2.88 4.60 5.54
C GLY A 110 -3.07 5.37 4.24
N GLN A 111 -3.44 4.69 3.15
CA GLN A 111 -3.82 5.34 1.89
C GLN A 111 -4.98 6.32 2.07
N LEU A 112 -6.04 5.91 2.78
CA LEU A 112 -7.20 6.76 3.06
C LEU A 112 -6.81 7.96 3.93
N ALA A 113 -5.91 7.77 4.91
CA ALA A 113 -5.34 8.84 5.71
C ALA A 113 -4.64 9.88 4.86
N LEU A 114 -3.81 9.42 3.93
CA LEU A 114 -3.07 10.29 3.04
C LEU A 114 -3.98 11.03 2.05
N VAL A 115 -5.07 10.39 1.60
CA VAL A 115 -6.08 11.05 0.75
C VAL A 115 -6.79 12.17 1.52
N LYS A 116 -7.23 11.92 2.76
CA LYS A 116 -7.84 12.98 3.60
C LYS A 116 -6.85 14.09 3.93
N LEU A 117 -5.60 13.74 4.23
CA LEU A 117 -4.53 14.72 4.47
C LEU A 117 -4.26 15.56 3.22
N GLY A 118 -4.24 14.95 2.03
CA GLY A 118 -4.11 15.67 0.76
C GLY A 118 -5.27 16.64 0.50
N GLY A 119 -6.50 16.24 0.83
CA GLY A 119 -7.67 17.12 0.77
C GLY A 119 -7.56 18.33 1.71
N PHE A 120 -7.16 18.10 2.96
CA PHE A 120 -6.94 19.17 3.94
C PHE A 120 -5.84 20.14 3.50
N LEU A 121 -4.71 19.63 3.00
CA LEU A 121 -3.63 20.46 2.46
C LEU A 121 -4.12 21.29 1.26
N ASN A 122 -4.91 20.69 0.37
CA ASN A 122 -5.46 21.41 -0.76
C ASN A 122 -6.35 22.58 -0.34
N GLU A 123 -7.20 22.40 0.67
CA GLU A 123 -8.05 23.50 1.19
C GLU A 123 -7.19 24.66 1.71
N THR A 124 -6.10 24.37 2.44
CA THR A 124 -5.20 25.41 2.94
C THR A 124 -4.44 26.13 1.83
N ILE A 125 -3.97 25.41 0.81
CA ILE A 125 -3.18 25.98 -0.30
C ILE A 125 -4.08 26.73 -1.30
N SER A 126 -5.28 26.22 -1.56
CA SER A 126 -6.21 26.82 -2.53
C SER A 126 -6.76 28.16 -2.06
N GLN A 127 -6.85 28.40 -0.75
CA GLN A 127 -7.21 29.71 -0.19
C GLN A 127 -6.19 30.80 -0.53
N GLU A 128 -4.91 30.44 -0.69
CA GLU A 128 -3.85 31.39 -1.05
C GLU A 128 -3.65 31.50 -2.57
N ALA A 129 -3.85 30.42 -3.32
CA ALA A 129 -3.44 30.32 -4.73
C ALA A 129 -4.59 30.45 -5.76
N ALA A 130 -5.86 30.61 -5.33
CA ALA A 130 -7.05 30.69 -6.20
C ALA A 130 -7.15 29.59 -7.28
N THR A 131 -6.48 28.46 -7.06
CA THR A 131 -6.33 27.36 -8.02
C THR A 131 -6.63 26.04 -7.31
N ASP A 132 -7.52 25.24 -7.88
CA ASP A 132 -7.96 23.98 -7.27
C ASP A 132 -7.02 22.83 -7.67
N TYR A 133 -6.21 22.34 -6.73
CA TYR A 133 -5.30 21.21 -6.93
C TYR A 133 -5.85 19.89 -6.33
N LYS A 134 -7.17 19.80 -6.04
CA LYS A 134 -7.80 18.71 -5.27
C LYS A 134 -7.32 17.30 -5.63
N PHE A 135 -7.15 17.00 -6.91
CA PHE A 135 -6.77 15.66 -7.38
C PHE A 135 -5.26 15.45 -7.46
N LEU A 136 -4.47 16.51 -7.58
CA LEU A 136 -3.04 16.37 -7.84
C LEU A 136 -2.25 16.16 -6.54
N VAL A 137 -2.83 16.52 -5.40
CA VAL A 137 -2.23 16.38 -4.06
C VAL A 137 -2.49 15.01 -3.43
N ALA A 138 -3.48 14.26 -3.93
CA ALA A 138 -3.84 12.96 -3.35
C ALA A 138 -2.88 11.84 -3.81
N PRO A 139 -2.24 11.10 -2.89
CA PRO A 139 -1.25 10.09 -3.25
C PRO A 139 -1.92 8.76 -3.61
N TYR A 140 -2.49 8.64 -4.81
CA TYR A 140 -3.23 7.45 -5.29
C TYR A 140 -2.45 6.12 -5.29
N ALA A 141 -1.12 6.19 -5.32
CA ALA A 141 -0.26 5.04 -5.53
C ALA A 141 0.29 4.38 -4.25
N PHE A 142 0.06 4.95 -3.07
CA PHE A 142 0.71 4.49 -1.84
C PHE A 142 0.35 3.04 -1.49
N ALA A 143 -0.94 2.69 -1.43
CA ALA A 143 -1.38 1.32 -1.14
C ALA A 143 -0.91 0.32 -2.19
N ALA A 144 -0.97 0.72 -3.47
CA ALA A 144 -0.54 -0.07 -4.60
C ALA A 144 0.95 -0.46 -4.49
N MET A 145 1.82 0.53 -4.30
CA MET A 145 3.27 0.32 -4.22
C MET A 145 3.64 -0.49 -2.97
N MET A 146 3.11 -0.13 -1.80
CA MET A 146 3.41 -0.83 -0.54
C MET A 146 3.06 -2.32 -0.61
N ILE A 147 1.85 -2.66 -1.03
CA ILE A 147 1.42 -4.06 -1.06
C ILE A 147 2.10 -4.83 -2.21
N SER A 148 2.36 -4.17 -3.35
CA SER A 148 3.07 -4.80 -4.45
C SER A 148 4.50 -5.20 -4.06
N LEU A 149 5.20 -4.37 -3.28
CA LEU A 149 6.55 -4.65 -2.81
C LEU A 149 6.59 -5.66 -1.66
N LEU A 150 5.65 -5.60 -0.71
CA LEU A 150 5.65 -6.45 0.50
C LEU A 150 5.04 -7.84 0.30
N VAL A 151 3.91 -7.92 -0.40
CA VAL A 151 3.11 -9.16 -0.49
C VAL A 151 3.11 -9.70 -1.91
N GLY A 152 3.08 -8.79 -2.90
CA GLY A 152 3.14 -9.10 -4.31
C GLY A 152 2.02 -8.46 -5.12
N ARG A 153 2.19 -8.47 -6.44
CA ARG A 153 1.31 -7.79 -7.41
C ARG A 153 -0.15 -8.22 -7.31
N ARG A 154 -0.40 -9.53 -7.15
CA ARG A 154 -1.76 -10.09 -7.11
C ARG A 154 -2.56 -9.47 -5.98
N HIS A 155 -1.99 -9.34 -4.79
CA HIS A 155 -2.63 -8.72 -3.62
C HIS A 155 -2.80 -7.22 -3.79
N ALA A 156 -1.85 -6.56 -4.43
CA ALA A 156 -1.91 -5.11 -4.65
C ALA A 156 -3.14 -4.71 -5.50
N THR A 157 -3.59 -5.56 -6.42
CA THR A 157 -4.81 -5.29 -7.21
C THR A 157 -6.05 -5.13 -6.34
N PHE A 158 -6.22 -5.98 -5.32
CA PHE A 158 -7.30 -5.85 -4.35
C PHE A 158 -7.17 -4.54 -3.58
N ALA A 159 -5.94 -4.19 -3.16
CA ALA A 159 -5.72 -2.98 -2.39
C ALA A 159 -6.15 -1.73 -3.15
N VAL A 160 -5.78 -1.64 -4.43
CA VAL A 160 -6.17 -0.55 -5.33
C VAL A 160 -7.68 -0.47 -5.48
N VAL A 161 -8.35 -1.60 -5.75
CA VAL A 161 -9.80 -1.59 -5.94
C VAL A 161 -10.54 -1.13 -4.69
N TYR A 162 -10.23 -1.73 -3.53
CA TYR A 162 -10.96 -1.42 -2.30
C TYR A 162 -10.56 -0.07 -1.68
N SER A 163 -9.30 0.37 -1.83
CA SER A 163 -8.93 1.73 -1.44
C SER A 163 -9.58 2.79 -2.32
N SER A 164 -9.78 2.51 -3.61
CA SER A 164 -10.49 3.41 -4.52
C SER A 164 -11.98 3.51 -4.20
N LEU A 165 -12.63 2.37 -3.92
CA LEU A 165 -14.05 2.34 -3.54
C LEU A 165 -14.30 3.06 -2.23
N ILE A 166 -13.52 2.78 -1.18
CA ILE A 166 -13.67 3.43 0.12
C ILE A 166 -13.23 4.89 0.05
N GLY A 167 -12.15 5.20 -0.68
CA GLY A 167 -11.65 6.56 -0.84
C GLY A 167 -12.63 7.47 -1.58
N GLY A 168 -13.37 6.96 -2.56
CA GLY A 168 -14.42 7.70 -3.24
C GLY A 168 -15.55 8.15 -2.31
N LEU A 169 -15.78 7.45 -1.20
CA LEU A 169 -16.75 7.84 -0.17
C LEU A 169 -16.27 9.01 0.69
N MET A 170 -14.96 9.24 0.76
CA MET A 170 -14.34 10.31 1.55
C MET A 170 -14.18 11.62 0.80
N VAL A 171 -14.52 11.62 -0.49
CA VAL A 171 -14.43 12.77 -1.39
C VAL A 171 -15.84 13.32 -1.63
N GLU A 172 -15.91 14.61 -1.95
CA GLU A 172 -17.14 15.28 -2.38
C GLU A 172 -17.85 14.53 -3.52
N GLN A 173 -19.19 14.53 -3.46
CA GLN A 173 -20.04 13.73 -4.35
C GLN A 173 -19.81 13.96 -5.84
N PHE A 174 -19.56 15.22 -6.24
CA PHE A 174 -19.32 15.60 -7.64
C PHE A 174 -18.01 15.01 -8.18
N TRP A 175 -17.05 14.77 -7.29
CA TRP A 175 -15.68 14.39 -7.62
C TRP A 175 -15.39 12.91 -7.37
N ALA A 176 -16.28 12.19 -6.67
CA ALA A 176 -16.08 10.80 -6.28
C ALA A 176 -15.83 9.86 -7.47
N PHE A 177 -16.53 10.05 -8.59
CA PHE A 177 -16.31 9.23 -9.80
C PHE A 177 -14.92 9.49 -10.41
N ARG A 178 -14.51 10.76 -10.49
CA ARG A 178 -13.18 11.14 -10.99
C ARG A 178 -12.09 10.57 -10.10
N PHE A 179 -12.24 10.70 -8.78
CA PHE A 179 -11.33 10.10 -7.81
C PHE A 179 -11.16 8.59 -8.03
N LEU A 180 -12.25 7.87 -8.27
CA LEU A 180 -12.22 6.43 -8.52
C LEU A 180 -11.39 6.11 -9.78
N VAL A 181 -11.60 6.87 -10.86
CA VAL A 181 -10.83 6.72 -12.12
C VAL A 181 -9.33 6.97 -11.88
N TYR A 182 -8.96 8.07 -11.23
CA TYR A 182 -7.56 8.36 -10.88
C TYR A 182 -6.96 7.26 -10.01
N SER A 183 -7.63 6.90 -8.92
CA SER A 183 -7.13 5.94 -7.95
C SER A 183 -6.92 4.56 -8.56
N LEU A 184 -7.84 4.11 -9.44
CA LEU A 184 -7.67 2.85 -10.15
C LEU A 184 -6.52 2.91 -11.15
N ILE A 185 -6.50 3.88 -12.06
CA ILE A 185 -5.52 3.90 -13.16
C ILE A 185 -4.11 4.18 -12.61
N CYS A 186 -3.94 5.19 -11.76
CA CYS A 186 -2.65 5.47 -11.11
C CYS A 186 -2.23 4.32 -10.19
N GLY A 187 -3.18 3.70 -9.48
CA GLY A 187 -2.93 2.53 -8.64
C GLY A 187 -2.42 1.33 -9.45
N PHE A 188 -3.08 0.97 -10.55
CA PHE A 188 -2.64 -0.14 -11.41
C PHE A 188 -1.31 0.17 -12.11
N ALA A 189 -1.11 1.40 -12.58
CA ALA A 189 0.18 1.83 -13.12
C ALA A 189 1.29 1.67 -12.08
N ALA A 190 1.03 2.05 -10.83
CA ALA A 190 1.97 1.89 -9.73
C ALA A 190 2.30 0.41 -9.44
N ILE A 191 1.32 -0.50 -9.49
CA ILE A 191 1.59 -1.96 -9.36
C ILE A 191 2.53 -2.45 -10.46
N TYR A 192 2.29 -2.02 -11.70
CA TYR A 192 3.11 -2.42 -12.83
C TYR A 192 4.54 -1.92 -12.69
N LEU A 193 4.71 -0.65 -12.35
CA LEU A 193 6.01 0.02 -12.24
C LEU A 193 6.80 -0.43 -11.01
N ALA A 194 6.14 -0.57 -9.85
CA ALA A 194 6.79 -0.99 -8.60
C ALA A 194 7.35 -2.41 -8.66
N ASN A 195 6.76 -3.29 -9.49
CA ASN A 195 7.23 -4.67 -9.62
C ASN A 195 8.63 -4.80 -10.24
N ALA A 196 9.09 -3.82 -11.03
CA ALA A 196 10.43 -3.83 -11.60
C ALA A 196 11.49 -3.24 -10.64
N VAL A 197 11.06 -2.75 -9.47
CA VAL A 197 11.91 -2.02 -8.54
C VAL A 197 12.71 -2.99 -7.70
N ARG A 198 14.02 -2.87 -7.87
CA ARG A 198 15.04 -3.67 -7.18
C ARG A 198 16.00 -2.81 -6.34
N LYS A 199 15.98 -1.49 -6.55
CA LYS A 199 16.86 -0.51 -5.90
C LYS A 199 16.05 0.70 -5.50
N ARG A 200 16.47 1.41 -4.43
CA ARG A 200 15.84 2.66 -3.93
C ARG A 200 15.62 3.69 -5.05
N SER A 201 16.63 3.90 -5.90
CA SER A 201 16.56 4.85 -7.01
C SER A 201 15.49 4.51 -8.06
N ARG A 202 15.22 3.23 -8.30
CA ARG A 202 14.16 2.80 -9.23
C ARG A 202 12.76 3.02 -8.66
N LEU A 203 12.61 3.06 -7.34
CA LEU A 203 11.33 3.38 -6.70
C LEU A 203 10.93 4.83 -6.98
N VAL A 204 11.88 5.76 -6.87
CA VAL A 204 11.66 7.18 -7.20
C VAL A 204 11.26 7.34 -8.67
N MET A 205 11.92 6.62 -9.58
CA MET A 205 11.55 6.61 -11.00
C MET A 205 10.15 6.05 -11.25
N ALA A 206 9.73 5.01 -10.51
CA ALA A 206 8.36 4.54 -10.56
C ALA A 206 7.36 5.64 -10.14
N GLY A 207 7.70 6.44 -9.13
CA GLY A 207 6.94 7.63 -8.74
C GLY A 207 6.81 8.67 -9.86
N VAL A 208 7.90 8.96 -10.58
CA VAL A 208 7.88 9.87 -11.75
C VAL A 208 6.92 9.36 -12.82
N TYR A 209 7.01 8.08 -13.20
CA TYR A 209 6.13 7.50 -14.22
C TYR A 209 4.66 7.49 -13.80
N VAL A 210 4.36 7.21 -12.53
CA VAL A 210 2.99 7.33 -12.00
C VAL A 210 2.51 8.77 -12.05
N GLY A 211 3.38 9.73 -11.73
CA GLY A 211 3.11 11.15 -11.87
C GLY A 211 2.73 11.53 -13.30
N LEU A 212 3.47 11.02 -14.30
CA LEU A 212 3.16 11.23 -15.72
C LEU A 212 1.82 10.61 -16.12
N VAL A 213 1.47 9.44 -15.58
CA VAL A 213 0.15 8.84 -15.80
C VAL A 213 -0.94 9.73 -15.21
N CYS A 214 -0.72 10.26 -14.00
CA CYS A 214 -1.65 11.17 -13.34
C CYS A 214 -1.85 12.48 -14.13
N THR A 215 -0.77 13.07 -14.66
CA THR A 215 -0.87 14.29 -15.48
C THR A 215 -1.59 14.05 -16.79
N VAL A 216 -1.32 12.93 -17.47
CA VAL A 216 -2.06 12.55 -18.69
C VAL A 216 -3.55 12.38 -18.38
N LEU A 217 -3.90 11.72 -17.27
CA LEU A 217 -5.29 11.60 -16.84
C LEU A 217 -5.92 12.98 -16.58
N ALA A 218 -5.20 13.88 -15.92
CA ALA A 218 -5.67 15.23 -15.63
C ALA A 218 -5.93 16.07 -16.87
N VAL A 219 -5.10 15.93 -17.89
CA VAL A 219 -5.36 16.55 -19.20
C VAL A 219 -6.57 15.89 -19.88
N THR A 220 -6.66 14.57 -19.91
CA THR A 220 -7.73 13.86 -20.63
C THR A 220 -9.12 14.04 -20.01
N LEU A 221 -9.21 14.19 -18.68
CA LEU A 221 -10.47 14.41 -17.97
C LEU A 221 -10.88 15.89 -17.91
N GLY A 222 -10.07 16.79 -18.49
CA GLY A 222 -10.36 18.22 -18.55
C GLY A 222 -10.10 18.98 -17.25
N GLU A 223 -9.37 18.39 -16.29
CA GLU A 223 -8.94 19.07 -15.06
C GLU A 223 -7.83 20.09 -15.36
N ILE A 224 -6.93 19.71 -16.28
CA ILE A 224 -5.93 20.62 -16.85
C ILE A 224 -6.47 21.09 -18.20
N THR A 225 -7.02 22.31 -18.23
CA THR A 225 -7.51 22.91 -19.47
C THR A 225 -6.33 23.40 -20.30
N ILE A 226 -6.15 22.85 -21.50
CA ILE A 226 -5.16 23.34 -22.45
C ILE A 226 -5.72 24.60 -23.11
N PRO A 227 -5.08 25.77 -22.98
CA PRO A 227 -5.55 26.99 -23.60
C PRO A 227 -5.43 26.89 -25.13
N ILE A 228 -6.55 27.14 -25.84
CA ILE A 228 -6.65 27.03 -27.31
C ILE A 228 -6.61 28.42 -27.98
N GLY A 229 -6.29 29.49 -27.23
CA GLY A 229 -6.28 30.88 -27.69
C GLY A 229 -4.93 31.58 -27.52
N PHE A 230 -4.71 32.67 -28.27
CA PHE A 230 -3.48 33.47 -28.22
C PHE A 230 -3.50 34.58 -27.15
N ALA A 231 -4.65 34.86 -26.53
CA ALA A 231 -4.74 35.83 -25.44
C ALA A 231 -4.35 35.16 -24.11
N GLU A 232 -3.48 35.81 -23.33
CA GLU A 232 -2.99 35.32 -22.02
C GLU A 232 -2.18 34.01 -22.05
N PHE A 233 -1.46 33.78 -23.16
CA PHE A 233 -0.68 32.56 -23.39
C PHE A 233 0.41 32.29 -22.31
N ALA A 234 0.98 33.31 -21.67
CA ALA A 234 2.04 33.07 -20.67
C ALA A 234 1.47 32.56 -19.32
N GLU A 235 0.43 33.20 -18.77
CA GLU A 235 -0.12 32.87 -17.45
C GLU A 235 -0.87 31.54 -17.45
N GLN A 236 -1.59 31.24 -18.53
CA GLN A 236 -2.35 29.99 -18.67
C GLN A 236 -1.43 28.76 -18.80
N TRP A 237 -0.30 28.90 -19.49
CA TRP A 237 0.70 27.83 -19.58
C TRP A 237 1.51 27.66 -18.30
N GLU A 238 1.72 28.75 -17.53
CA GLU A 238 2.33 28.66 -16.19
C GLU A 238 1.45 27.85 -15.23
N LEU A 239 0.12 28.05 -15.26
CA LEU A 239 -0.84 27.29 -14.46
C LEU A 239 -0.84 25.80 -14.82
N VAL A 240 -0.87 25.47 -16.12
CA VAL A 240 -0.75 24.10 -16.62
C VAL A 240 0.56 23.46 -16.14
N GLY A 241 1.66 24.20 -16.21
CA GLY A 241 2.97 23.76 -15.73
C GLY A 241 2.98 23.47 -14.23
N LYS A 242 2.41 24.36 -13.41
CA LYS A 242 2.30 24.17 -11.94
C LYS A 242 1.44 22.95 -11.59
N GLN A 243 0.29 22.79 -12.25
CA GLN A 243 -0.56 21.62 -12.08
C GLN A 243 0.20 20.35 -12.45
N ALA A 244 0.74 20.24 -13.66
CA ALA A 244 1.48 19.06 -14.10
C ALA A 244 2.65 18.72 -13.15
N LEU A 245 3.41 19.74 -12.72
CA LEU A 245 4.51 19.57 -11.78
C LEU A 245 4.02 19.06 -10.41
N SER A 246 2.88 19.56 -9.91
CA SER A 246 2.33 19.13 -8.62
C SER A 246 1.96 17.64 -8.60
N ALA A 247 1.31 17.11 -9.64
CA ALA A 247 0.97 15.69 -9.73
C ALA A 247 2.23 14.79 -9.76
N VAL A 248 3.26 15.23 -10.49
CA VAL A 248 4.54 14.52 -10.54
C VAL A 248 5.24 14.57 -9.19
N MET A 249 5.32 15.73 -8.57
CA MET A 249 5.96 15.91 -7.26
C MET A 249 5.27 15.10 -6.17
N VAL A 250 3.95 15.09 -6.13
CA VAL A 250 3.18 14.28 -5.15
C VAL A 250 3.43 12.79 -5.36
N SER A 251 3.50 12.33 -6.61
CA SER A 251 3.78 10.93 -6.91
C SER A 251 5.22 10.53 -6.54
N ILE A 252 6.20 11.42 -6.75
CA ILE A 252 7.58 11.26 -6.29
C ILE A 252 7.64 11.19 -4.77
N LEU A 253 7.01 12.15 -4.07
CA LEU A 253 6.95 12.20 -2.61
C LEU A 253 6.31 10.92 -2.06
N THR A 254 5.26 10.42 -2.72
CA THR A 254 4.62 9.15 -2.38
C THR A 254 5.61 7.99 -2.49
N ALA A 255 6.36 7.90 -3.59
CA ALA A 255 7.35 6.83 -3.78
C ALA A 255 8.51 6.92 -2.77
N VAL A 256 8.96 8.12 -2.43
CA VAL A 256 9.96 8.36 -1.38
C VAL A 256 9.43 7.92 -0.02
N LEU A 257 8.19 8.29 0.31
CA LEU A 257 7.51 7.92 1.55
C LEU A 257 7.35 6.40 1.66
N VAL A 258 6.95 5.73 0.58
CA VAL A 258 6.90 4.26 0.49
C VAL A 258 8.29 3.68 0.78
N GLY A 259 9.33 4.15 0.10
CA GLY A 259 10.71 3.66 0.29
C GLY A 259 11.26 3.89 1.70
N GLY A 260 10.84 4.97 2.37
CA GLY A 260 11.21 5.26 3.76
C GLY A 260 10.49 4.40 4.78
N ILE A 261 9.19 4.14 4.58
CA ILE A 261 8.35 3.36 5.51
C ILE A 261 8.53 1.85 5.32
N LEU A 262 8.88 1.40 4.10
CA LEU A 262 9.06 -0.02 3.75
C LEU A 262 9.91 -0.81 4.77
N PRO A 263 11.14 -0.39 5.14
CA PRO A 263 11.98 -1.14 6.09
C PRO A 263 11.34 -1.26 7.48
N MET A 264 10.61 -0.24 7.94
CA MET A 264 9.90 -0.32 9.23
C MET A 264 8.78 -1.36 9.19
N VAL A 265 8.02 -1.39 8.09
CA VAL A 265 6.93 -2.36 7.89
C VAL A 265 7.48 -3.77 7.72
N GLU A 266 8.61 -3.94 7.03
CA GLU A 266 9.30 -5.23 6.93
C GLU A 266 9.70 -5.81 8.28
N VAL A 267 10.29 -4.97 9.15
CA VAL A 267 10.68 -5.37 10.51
C VAL A 267 9.46 -5.70 11.36
N MET A 268 8.41 -4.87 11.30
CA MET A 268 7.18 -5.05 12.08
C MET A 268 6.43 -6.34 11.71
N PHE A 269 6.33 -6.65 10.41
CA PHE A 269 5.63 -7.85 9.93
C PHE A 269 6.53 -9.06 9.69
N ARG A 270 7.85 -8.92 9.88
CA ARG A 270 8.88 -9.93 9.57
C ARG A 270 8.74 -10.47 8.15
N ILE A 271 8.55 -9.56 7.20
CA ILE A 271 8.49 -9.84 5.77
C ILE A 271 9.78 -9.32 5.16
N THR A 272 10.43 -10.12 4.31
CA THR A 272 11.60 -9.70 3.54
C THR A 272 11.16 -9.36 2.12
N THR A 273 11.46 -8.16 1.65
CA THR A 273 11.22 -7.75 0.25
C THR A 273 12.43 -8.03 -0.62
N ASP A 274 12.23 -8.09 -1.94
CA ASP A 274 13.33 -8.25 -2.92
C ASP A 274 14.43 -7.20 -2.73
N MET A 275 14.03 -6.00 -2.32
CA MET A 275 14.93 -4.88 -2.06
C MET A 275 15.88 -5.16 -0.90
N SER A 276 15.34 -5.61 0.24
CA SER A 276 16.15 -6.05 1.39
C SER A 276 16.96 -7.30 1.09
N TRP A 277 16.45 -8.21 0.25
CA TRP A 277 17.24 -9.35 -0.26
C TRP A 277 18.46 -8.90 -1.06
N MET A 278 18.31 -7.87 -1.90
CA MET A 278 19.45 -7.32 -2.64
C MET A 278 20.44 -6.61 -1.74
N GLU A 279 19.96 -5.84 -0.76
CA GLU A 279 20.81 -5.20 0.25
C GLU A 279 21.59 -6.26 1.06
N LEU A 280 20.96 -7.39 1.42
CA LEU A 280 21.61 -8.51 2.13
C LEU A 280 22.55 -9.33 1.24
N SER A 281 22.32 -9.37 -0.08
CA SER A 281 23.17 -10.06 -1.04
C SER A 281 24.44 -9.28 -1.43
N ASP A 282 24.61 -8.06 -0.89
CA ASP A 282 25.80 -7.26 -1.15
C ASP A 282 27.03 -7.92 -0.50
N LEU A 283 27.86 -8.54 -1.34
CA LEU A 283 29.09 -9.24 -0.96
C LEU A 283 30.14 -8.32 -0.32
N ASN A 284 29.95 -7.00 -0.35
CA ASN A 284 30.78 -6.06 0.39
C ASN A 284 30.56 -6.14 1.91
N HIS A 285 29.53 -6.85 2.38
CA HIS A 285 29.30 -7.03 3.80
C HIS A 285 30.47 -7.82 4.45
N PRO A 286 31.05 -7.35 5.57
CA PRO A 286 32.25 -7.95 6.17
C PRO A 286 32.06 -9.44 6.51
N LEU A 287 30.86 -9.84 6.94
CA LEU A 287 30.52 -11.25 7.19
C LEU A 287 30.51 -12.12 5.91
N LEU A 288 30.04 -11.60 4.77
CA LEU A 288 30.05 -12.35 3.51
C LEU A 288 31.45 -12.43 2.91
N LYS A 289 32.24 -11.36 3.08
CA LYS A 289 33.65 -11.34 2.73
C LYS A 289 34.46 -12.34 3.57
N GLN A 290 34.19 -12.41 4.88
CA GLN A 290 34.76 -13.43 5.76
C GLN A 290 34.33 -14.84 5.35
N MET A 291 33.04 -15.08 5.08
CA MET A 291 32.59 -16.40 4.57
C MET A 291 33.31 -16.80 3.28
N THR A 292 33.47 -15.88 2.34
CA THR A 292 34.15 -16.14 1.06
C THR A 292 35.64 -16.48 1.27
N ILE A 293 36.28 -15.88 2.28
CA ILE A 293 37.69 -16.13 2.63
C ILE A 293 37.84 -17.43 3.42
N GLU A 294 36.96 -17.67 4.40
CA GLU A 294 37.06 -18.78 5.37
C GLU A 294 36.49 -20.10 4.83
N ALA A 295 35.52 -20.05 3.91
CA ALA A 295 34.89 -21.22 3.32
C ALA A 295 34.68 -21.07 1.81
N PRO A 296 35.77 -21.00 1.00
CA PRO A 296 35.64 -20.94 -0.45
C PRO A 296 35.07 -22.27 -0.98
N GLY A 297 33.85 -22.24 -1.55
CA GLY A 297 33.22 -23.38 -2.22
C GLY A 297 31.98 -24.00 -1.55
N THR A 298 31.48 -23.41 -0.45
CA THR A 298 30.15 -23.73 0.13
C THR A 298 29.10 -22.70 -0.28
#